data_AF-A0A9E3PZD7-F1
#
_entry.id   AF-A0A9E3PZD7-F1
#
_cell.length_a   1.000
_cell.length_b   1.000
_cell.length_c   1.000
_cell.angle_alpha   90.00
_cell.angle_beta   90.00
_cell.angle_gamma   90.00
#
_symmetry.space_group_name_H-M   'P 1'
#
loop_
_entity.id
_entity.type
_entity.pdbx_description
1 polymer ?
#
loop_
_entity_poly.entity_id
_entity_poly.type
_entity_poly.pdbx_seq_one_letter_code
_entity_poly.pdbx_strand_id
1 'polypeptide(L)'
;MKSFHGFGRAIAMLALTAAATPATAERITAYWQLKASPAELSARAVPFKQPFLTQRILPVKLVRLTEAATPAGSTSAVPAGTPLILVANGDGKVGYCTLKDWSGASQAKSLFIPALDKRPCFSDLDGDGAFDASFSVFYAYTRLSPPQPRGSINAATPMAKSARFEVIDPDSYPEDMTLTFALLQGKTVAKTKLRATLVRAGKNDFVDVSGKAAGAGVLIPVLGMAVGVQSATDQSAEIAIMRPQRLYIISMDNGTFAVPGLPAAVAQQLR
;
A
#
# COMPACT_ATOMS: atom_id res chain seq x y z
N MET A 1 47.11 -43.77 -41.45
CA MET A 1 45.66 -43.81 -41.75
C MET A 1 44.96 -42.77 -40.89
N LYS A 2 44.20 -41.87 -41.53
CA LYS A 2 43.48 -40.76 -40.90
C LYS A 2 42.28 -41.28 -40.12
N SER A 3 42.05 -40.81 -38.90
CA SER A 3 40.76 -40.93 -38.22
C SER A 3 40.35 -39.56 -37.69
N PHE A 4 39.30 -39.00 -38.29
CA PHE A 4 38.63 -37.77 -37.88
C PHE A 4 37.64 -38.14 -36.77
N HIS A 5 37.71 -37.49 -35.61
CA HIS A 5 36.65 -37.52 -34.61
C HIS A 5 35.84 -36.23 -34.72
N GLY A 6 34.56 -36.39 -35.07
CA GLY A 6 33.59 -35.31 -35.20
C GLY A 6 33.20 -34.72 -33.84
N PHE A 7 33.34 -33.41 -33.71
CA PHE A 7 32.76 -32.63 -32.61
C PHE A 7 31.25 -32.45 -32.87
N GLY A 8 30.42 -33.26 -32.21
CA GLY A 8 28.99 -33.00 -32.10
C GLY A 8 28.74 -31.90 -31.06
N ARG A 9 28.44 -30.67 -31.51
CA ARG A 9 27.94 -29.60 -30.64
C ARG A 9 26.45 -29.84 -30.37
N ALA A 10 26.13 -30.29 -29.16
CA ALA A 10 24.77 -30.25 -28.64
C ALA A 10 24.40 -28.79 -28.33
N ILE A 11 23.46 -28.23 -29.09
CA ILE A 11 22.82 -26.95 -28.78
C ILE A 11 21.70 -27.26 -27.77
N ALA A 12 21.95 -26.97 -26.50
CA ALA A 12 20.90 -26.97 -25.49
C ALA A 12 19.99 -25.76 -25.74
N MET A 13 18.79 -25.99 -26.28
CA MET A 13 17.74 -24.98 -26.29
C MET A 13 17.28 -24.75 -24.85
N LEU A 14 17.68 -23.63 -24.24
CA LEU A 14 16.98 -23.10 -23.08
C LEU A 14 15.59 -22.66 -23.54
N ALA A 15 14.59 -23.49 -23.25
CA ALA A 15 13.20 -23.05 -23.29
C ALA A 15 13.00 -22.00 -22.19
N LEU A 16 12.95 -20.72 -22.57
CA LEU A 16 12.36 -19.70 -21.70
C LEU A 16 10.86 -20.02 -21.58
N THR A 17 10.47 -20.64 -20.48
CA THR A 17 9.07 -20.67 -20.06
C THR A 17 8.69 -19.25 -19.67
N ALA A 18 8.15 -18.49 -20.62
CA ALA A 18 7.39 -17.29 -20.32
C ALA A 18 6.22 -17.72 -19.43
N ALA A 19 6.21 -17.30 -18.17
CA ALA A 19 5.07 -17.52 -17.29
C ALA A 19 3.83 -16.90 -17.96
N ALA A 20 2.91 -17.75 -18.39
CA ALA A 20 1.67 -17.31 -19.01
C ALA A 20 0.93 -16.42 -18.02
N THR A 21 0.59 -15.21 -18.45
CA THR A 21 -0.26 -14.31 -17.67
C THR A 21 -1.64 -14.96 -17.59
N PRO A 22 -2.19 -15.24 -16.40
CA PRO A 22 -3.51 -15.86 -16.31
C PRO A 22 -4.56 -14.97 -16.98
N ALA A 23 -5.49 -15.59 -17.71
CA ALA A 23 -6.52 -14.91 -18.52
C ALA A 23 -7.52 -14.04 -17.69
N THR A 24 -7.43 -14.11 -16.35
CA THR A 24 -8.30 -13.42 -15.38
C THR A 24 -7.45 -12.62 -14.40
N ALA A 25 -6.67 -11.67 -14.90
CA ALA A 25 -5.81 -10.81 -14.10
C ALA A 25 -6.55 -9.52 -13.71
N GLU A 26 -7.23 -9.51 -12.56
CA GLU A 26 -7.91 -8.32 -12.05
C GLU A 26 -6.97 -7.37 -11.32
N ARG A 27 -7.36 -6.09 -11.23
CA ARG A 27 -6.65 -5.10 -10.41
C ARG A 27 -6.81 -5.46 -8.93
N ILE A 28 -5.68 -5.51 -8.22
CA ILE A 28 -5.63 -5.72 -6.77
C ILE A 28 -5.22 -4.41 -6.10
N THR A 29 -5.88 -4.09 -4.99
CA THR A 29 -5.66 -2.86 -4.22
C THR A 29 -5.38 -3.22 -2.76
N ALA A 30 -4.27 -2.70 -2.23
CA ALA A 30 -3.99 -2.72 -0.80
C ALA A 30 -4.54 -1.43 -0.17
N TYR A 31 -5.20 -1.57 0.98
CA TYR A 31 -5.82 -0.46 1.70
C TYR A 31 -5.01 -0.13 2.94
N TRP A 32 -4.69 1.15 3.08
CA TRP A 32 -3.94 1.68 4.21
C TRP A 32 -4.71 2.81 4.85
N GLN A 33 -4.53 3.03 6.15
CA GLN A 33 -5.11 4.10 6.92
C GLN A 33 -4.05 5.09 7.41
N LEU A 34 -4.42 6.36 7.48
CA LEU A 34 -3.60 7.39 8.13
C LEU A 34 -4.05 7.62 9.56
N LYS A 35 -3.15 7.34 10.50
CA LYS A 35 -3.35 7.57 11.93
C LYS A 35 -2.50 8.76 12.38
N ALA A 36 -3.14 9.78 12.96
CA ALA A 36 -2.47 10.95 13.52
C ALA A 36 -2.60 10.93 15.04
N SER A 37 -1.70 11.61 15.75
CA SER A 37 -1.95 11.90 17.16
C SER A 37 -3.15 12.85 17.29
N PRO A 38 -4.10 12.61 18.21
CA PRO A 38 -5.22 13.53 18.44
C PRO A 38 -4.77 14.97 18.74
N ALA A 39 -3.64 15.14 19.43
CA ALA A 39 -3.07 16.45 19.76
C ALA A 39 -2.67 17.26 18.52
N GLU A 40 -2.29 16.58 17.43
CA GLU A 40 -1.86 17.22 16.19
C GLU A 40 -3.04 17.66 15.30
N LEU A 41 -4.29 17.42 15.71
CA LEU A 41 -5.48 17.75 14.91
C LEU A 41 -6.18 19.05 15.37
N SER A 42 -5.79 19.59 16.51
CA SER A 42 -6.35 20.84 17.03
C SER A 42 -5.84 22.07 16.27
N ALA A 43 -6.67 23.12 16.22
CA ALA A 43 -6.26 24.41 15.66
C ALA A 43 -5.08 24.99 16.46
N ARG A 44 -4.06 25.49 15.76
CA ARG A 44 -2.82 26.02 16.37
C ARG A 44 -1.95 26.81 15.39
N ALA A 45 -1.04 27.60 15.95
CA ALA A 45 0.10 28.16 15.24
C ALA A 45 1.05 27.05 14.78
N VAL A 46 1.46 27.07 13.52
CA VAL A 46 2.48 26.17 12.99
C VAL A 46 3.59 26.94 12.26
N PRO A 47 4.87 26.63 12.50
CA PRO A 47 5.98 27.26 11.80
C PRO A 47 6.03 26.83 10.33
N PHE A 48 6.40 27.76 9.45
CA PHE A 48 6.67 27.41 8.05
C PHE A 48 7.91 26.51 7.93
N LYS A 49 7.90 25.65 6.90
CA LYS A 49 8.98 24.73 6.52
C LYS A 49 9.29 23.63 7.54
N GLN A 50 8.53 23.56 8.63
CA GLN A 50 8.64 22.49 9.63
C GLN A 50 7.42 21.56 9.51
N PRO A 51 7.60 20.25 9.73
CA PRO A 51 6.49 19.34 9.89
C PRO A 51 5.61 19.77 11.06
N PHE A 52 4.31 19.96 10.81
CA PHE A 52 3.34 20.27 11.85
C PHE A 52 2.39 19.12 12.15
N LEU A 53 2.24 18.18 11.23
CA LEU A 53 1.42 16.99 11.39
C LEU A 53 2.20 15.79 10.87
N THR A 54 2.28 14.74 11.68
CA THR A 54 2.84 13.45 11.29
C THR A 54 1.74 12.39 11.37
N GLN A 55 1.57 11.63 10.29
CA GLN A 55 0.59 10.54 10.24
C GLN A 55 1.31 9.22 9.99
N ARG A 56 1.07 8.22 10.83
CA ARG A 56 1.48 6.84 10.58
C ARG A 56 0.64 6.27 9.45
N ILE A 57 1.29 5.55 8.54
CA ILE A 57 0.63 4.79 7.48
C ILE A 57 0.54 3.35 7.93
N LEU A 58 -0.66 2.87 8.20
CA LEU A 58 -0.90 1.52 8.72
C LEU A 58 -1.77 0.72 7.76
N PRO A 59 -1.63 -0.60 7.66
CA PRO A 59 -2.62 -1.40 6.95
C PRO A 59 -3.99 -1.24 7.62
N VAL A 60 -5.07 -1.28 6.85
CA VAL A 60 -6.43 -1.19 7.44
C VAL A 60 -6.76 -2.41 8.28
N LYS A 61 -6.21 -3.57 7.90
CA LYS A 61 -6.33 -4.83 8.61
C LYS A 61 -5.03 -5.61 8.43
N LEU A 62 -4.56 -6.17 9.53
CA LEU A 62 -3.37 -6.99 9.60
C LEU A 62 -3.76 -8.32 10.25
N VAL A 63 -3.33 -9.41 9.65
CA VAL A 63 -3.54 -10.76 10.19
C VAL A 63 -2.21 -11.47 10.29
N ARG A 64 -2.15 -12.53 11.07
CA ARG A 64 -0.96 -13.37 11.25
C ARG A 64 -1.34 -14.83 11.17
N LEU A 65 -0.57 -15.60 10.41
CA LEU A 65 -0.73 -17.05 10.38
C LEU A 65 -0.47 -17.64 11.77
N THR A 66 -1.39 -18.46 12.28
CA THR A 66 -1.18 -19.22 13.52
C THR A 66 -0.53 -20.58 13.25
N GLU A 67 -0.57 -21.04 12.00
CA GLU A 67 0.10 -22.25 11.52
C GLU A 67 0.71 -22.02 10.13
N ALA A 68 1.59 -22.92 9.68
CA ALA A 68 2.18 -22.80 8.35
C ALA A 68 1.11 -22.99 7.25
N ALA A 69 1.17 -22.16 6.21
CA ALA A 69 0.23 -22.17 5.10
C ALA A 69 0.94 -22.46 3.78
N THR A 70 0.51 -23.48 3.02
CA THR A 70 1.10 -23.81 1.72
C THR A 70 0.17 -23.38 0.60
N PRO A 71 0.55 -22.40 -0.24
CA PRO A 71 -0.23 -22.02 -1.40
C PRO A 71 -0.49 -23.20 -2.33
N ALA A 72 -1.63 -23.19 -3.01
CA ALA A 72 -2.00 -24.19 -4.00
C ALA A 72 -0.91 -24.33 -5.07
N GLY A 73 -0.49 -25.57 -5.32
CA GLY A 73 0.58 -25.86 -6.29
C GLY A 73 2.01 -25.47 -5.84
N SER A 74 2.19 -24.95 -4.61
CA SER A 74 3.50 -24.70 -4.02
C SER A 74 3.96 -25.88 -3.17
N THR A 75 5.26 -26.14 -3.13
CA THR A 75 5.90 -27.03 -2.15
C THR A 75 6.48 -26.28 -0.96
N SER A 76 6.59 -24.94 -1.06
CA SER A 76 7.11 -24.07 -0.01
C SER A 76 5.96 -23.52 0.83
N ALA A 77 6.00 -23.83 2.12
CA ALA A 77 5.06 -23.29 3.10
C ALA A 77 5.49 -21.88 3.54
N VAL A 78 4.50 -21.02 3.75
CA VAL A 78 4.64 -19.76 4.47
C VAL A 78 4.64 -20.08 5.96
N PRO A 79 5.67 -19.68 6.74
CA PRO A 79 5.76 -20.04 8.15
C PRO A 79 4.62 -19.46 9.00
N ALA A 80 4.30 -20.16 10.09
CA ALA A 80 3.52 -19.59 11.18
C ALA A 80 4.17 -18.30 11.71
N GLY A 81 3.36 -17.38 12.21
CA GLY A 81 3.80 -16.06 12.63
C GLY A 81 3.97 -15.06 11.49
N THR A 82 3.86 -15.49 10.22
CA THR A 82 3.95 -14.56 9.08
C THR A 82 2.73 -13.64 9.05
N PRO A 83 2.94 -12.32 9.03
CA PRO A 83 1.85 -11.35 8.94
C PRO A 83 1.47 -11.04 7.48
N LEU A 84 0.19 -10.73 7.28
CA LEU A 84 -0.41 -10.48 5.98
C LEU A 84 -1.31 -9.25 6.02
N ILE A 85 -1.28 -8.48 4.94
CA ILE A 85 -2.12 -7.29 4.77
C ILE A 85 -3.34 -7.61 3.92
N LEU A 86 -4.45 -6.95 4.23
CA LEU A 86 -5.68 -7.06 3.44
C LEU A 86 -5.52 -6.38 2.07
N VAL A 87 -5.95 -7.08 1.04
CA VAL A 87 -6.10 -6.60 -0.33
C VAL A 87 -7.51 -6.88 -0.83
N ALA A 88 -7.98 -6.12 -1.82
CA ALA A 88 -9.24 -6.40 -2.51
C ALA A 88 -9.16 -6.13 -4.01
N ASN A 89 -10.07 -6.74 -4.77
CA ASN A 89 -10.25 -6.44 -6.19
C ASN A 89 -11.42 -5.46 -6.44
N GLY A 90 -11.64 -5.13 -7.71
CA GLY A 90 -12.74 -4.26 -8.16
C GLY A 90 -14.14 -4.84 -7.90
N ASP A 91 -14.27 -6.15 -7.77
CA ASP A 91 -15.53 -6.85 -7.49
C ASP A 91 -15.84 -6.93 -5.99
N GLY A 92 -14.96 -6.39 -5.14
CA GLY A 92 -15.10 -6.41 -3.69
C GLY A 92 -14.66 -7.72 -3.02
N LYS A 93 -14.07 -8.68 -3.74
CA LYS A 93 -13.45 -9.84 -3.10
C LYS A 93 -12.21 -9.41 -2.34
N VAL A 94 -12.04 -9.97 -1.14
CA VAL A 94 -10.95 -9.66 -0.22
C VAL A 94 -10.00 -10.84 -0.09
N GLY A 95 -8.74 -10.56 0.21
CA GLY A 95 -7.71 -11.57 0.46
C GLY A 95 -6.54 -10.95 1.21
N TYR A 96 -5.54 -11.77 1.47
CA TYR A 96 -4.45 -11.43 2.37
C TYR A 96 -3.12 -11.82 1.76
N CYS A 97 -2.19 -10.87 1.64
CA CYS A 97 -0.90 -11.10 1.01
C CYS A 97 0.25 -10.95 2.00
N THR A 98 1.23 -11.83 1.88
CA THR A 98 2.49 -11.73 2.64
C THR A 98 3.27 -10.48 2.24
N LEU A 99 4.00 -9.91 3.19
CA LEU A 99 4.93 -8.81 2.95
C LEU A 99 6.32 -9.33 2.58
N LYS A 100 7.10 -8.50 1.87
CA LYS A 100 8.42 -8.90 1.41
C LYS A 100 9.40 -9.14 2.54
N ASP A 101 9.53 -8.13 3.40
CA ASP A 101 10.23 -8.20 4.67
C ASP A 101 9.76 -7.00 5.53
N TRP A 102 10.01 -7.08 6.83
CA TRP A 102 9.65 -6.06 7.83
C TRP A 102 10.77 -5.05 8.08
N SER A 103 11.77 -4.96 7.21
CA SER A 103 12.81 -3.93 7.32
C SER A 103 12.34 -2.64 6.65
N GLY A 104 12.65 -1.48 7.23
CA GLY A 104 12.10 -0.20 6.76
C GLY A 104 12.37 0.14 5.28
N ALA A 105 13.45 -0.38 4.69
CA ALA A 105 13.77 -0.15 3.27
C ALA A 105 12.83 -0.92 2.31
N SER A 106 12.19 -1.99 2.76
CA SER A 106 11.29 -2.84 1.96
C SER A 106 9.83 -2.69 2.34
N GLN A 107 9.52 -2.21 3.55
CA GLN A 107 8.16 -1.89 3.94
C GLN A 107 7.56 -0.78 3.09
N ALA A 108 8.33 0.28 2.81
CA ALA A 108 7.85 1.32 1.93
C ALA A 108 7.67 0.85 0.48
N LYS A 109 8.41 -0.18 0.06
CA LYS A 109 8.14 -0.88 -1.20
C LYS A 109 6.88 -1.73 -1.13
N SER A 110 6.36 -2.03 0.06
CA SER A 110 5.12 -2.79 0.31
C SER A 110 3.87 -1.91 0.37
N LEU A 111 4.01 -0.60 0.63
CA LEU A 111 2.97 0.39 0.29
C LEU A 111 2.67 0.38 -1.20
N PHE A 112 3.67 0.04 -2.00
CA PHE A 112 3.53 -0.19 -3.43
C PHE A 112 3.35 -1.69 -3.66
N ILE A 113 2.38 -2.06 -4.49
CA ILE A 113 2.19 -3.47 -4.79
C ILE A 113 3.34 -4.12 -5.63
N PRO A 114 4.37 -3.42 -6.19
CA PRO A 114 5.58 -4.08 -6.71
C PRO A 114 6.28 -5.03 -5.73
N ALA A 115 6.09 -4.90 -4.41
CA ALA A 115 6.61 -5.87 -3.44
C ALA A 115 5.72 -7.12 -3.23
N LEU A 116 4.47 -7.13 -3.71
CA LEU A 116 3.59 -8.31 -3.73
C LEU A 116 3.77 -9.20 -4.96
N ASP A 117 4.59 -8.79 -5.94
CA ASP A 117 4.90 -9.63 -7.09
C ASP A 117 5.44 -10.98 -6.62
N LYS A 118 4.76 -12.06 -7.04
CA LYS A 118 5.06 -13.45 -6.68
C LYS A 118 4.99 -13.74 -5.18
N ARG A 119 4.27 -12.92 -4.41
CA ARG A 119 4.04 -13.21 -3.00
C ARG A 119 2.92 -14.23 -2.83
N PRO A 120 3.07 -15.14 -1.87
CA PRO A 120 1.95 -15.92 -1.37
C PRO A 120 0.83 -14.99 -0.91
N CYS A 121 -0.36 -15.19 -1.48
CA CYS A 121 -1.59 -14.56 -1.06
C CYS A 121 -2.68 -15.62 -0.85
N PHE A 122 -3.59 -15.33 0.07
CA PHE A 122 -4.55 -16.28 0.60
C PHE A 122 -5.94 -15.66 0.69
N SER A 123 -6.97 -16.49 0.56
CA SER A 123 -8.36 -16.10 0.70
C SER A 123 -9.03 -16.98 1.75
N ASP A 124 -9.72 -16.32 2.67
CA ASP A 124 -10.72 -16.90 3.54
C ASP A 124 -12.06 -16.79 2.78
N LEU A 125 -12.59 -17.92 2.33
CA LEU A 125 -13.72 -17.93 1.40
C LEU A 125 -15.08 -17.87 2.09
N ASP A 126 -15.16 -18.39 3.33
CA ASP A 126 -16.40 -18.51 4.10
C ASP A 126 -16.42 -17.63 5.36
N GLY A 127 -15.31 -16.98 5.69
CA GLY A 127 -15.18 -16.05 6.81
C GLY A 127 -14.95 -16.75 8.15
N ASP A 128 -14.50 -18.00 8.17
CA ASP A 128 -14.33 -18.78 9.39
C ASP A 128 -13.00 -18.51 10.12
N GLY A 129 -12.11 -17.68 9.56
CA GLY A 129 -10.78 -17.42 10.12
C GLY A 129 -9.70 -18.42 9.69
N ALA A 130 -9.95 -19.20 8.63
CA ALA A 130 -8.96 -20.01 7.94
C ALA A 130 -8.82 -19.58 6.48
N PHE A 131 -7.62 -19.77 5.93
CA PHE A 131 -7.38 -19.62 4.51
C PHE A 131 -7.60 -20.95 3.81
N ASP A 132 -8.60 -21.04 2.94
CA ASP A 132 -8.93 -22.24 2.15
C ASP A 132 -8.40 -22.20 0.73
N ALA A 133 -8.06 -21.00 0.26
CA ALA A 133 -7.58 -20.81 -1.09
C ALA A 133 -6.39 -19.85 -1.14
N SER A 134 -5.64 -19.93 -2.24
CA SER A 134 -4.51 -19.04 -2.50
C SER A 134 -4.58 -18.49 -3.91
N PHE A 135 -4.02 -17.31 -4.10
CA PHE A 135 -3.95 -16.65 -5.40
C PHE A 135 -2.60 -15.99 -5.59
N SER A 136 -2.27 -15.69 -6.84
CA SER A 136 -1.04 -14.97 -7.17
C SER A 136 -1.35 -13.50 -7.36
N VAL A 137 -0.46 -12.66 -6.85
CA VAL A 137 -0.34 -11.26 -7.26
C VAL A 137 0.92 -11.14 -8.09
N PHE A 138 0.81 -10.48 -9.22
CA PHE A 138 1.91 -10.24 -10.12
C PHE A 138 1.81 -8.88 -10.77
N TYR A 139 2.92 -8.51 -11.36
CA TYR A 139 3.07 -7.21 -11.96
C TYR A 139 2.81 -7.29 -13.47
N ALA A 140 1.73 -6.66 -13.94
CA ALA A 140 1.42 -6.65 -15.37
C ALA A 140 2.15 -5.48 -16.06
N TYR A 141 3.26 -5.80 -16.74
CA TYR A 141 3.95 -4.86 -17.61
C TYR A 141 3.26 -4.84 -18.97
N THR A 142 2.47 -3.81 -19.25
CA THR A 142 1.93 -3.58 -20.60
C THR A 142 2.69 -2.44 -21.27
N ARG A 143 2.84 -2.47 -22.60
CA ARG A 143 3.52 -1.38 -23.35
C ARG A 143 2.74 -0.06 -23.32
N LEU A 144 1.46 -0.09 -22.93
CA LEU A 144 0.51 1.01 -23.08
C LEU A 144 0.00 1.58 -21.74
N SER A 145 0.43 1.03 -20.61
CA SER A 145 0.04 1.54 -19.31
C SER A 145 1.20 1.42 -18.34
N PRO A 146 1.30 2.35 -17.37
CA PRO A 146 2.18 2.17 -16.24
C PRO A 146 1.98 0.75 -15.71
N PRO A 147 3.07 0.11 -15.27
CA PRO A 147 2.97 -1.18 -14.65
C PRO A 147 1.81 -1.12 -13.60
N GLN A 148 0.91 -2.13 -13.53
CA GLN A 148 -0.15 -2.21 -12.50
C GLN A 148 -0.15 -3.55 -11.75
N PRO A 149 -0.48 -3.54 -10.44
CA PRO A 149 -0.67 -4.76 -9.69
C PRO A 149 -1.93 -5.50 -10.10
N ARG A 150 -1.73 -6.76 -10.48
CA ARG A 150 -2.78 -7.66 -10.89
C ARG A 150 -2.74 -8.93 -10.05
N GLY A 151 -3.87 -9.59 -9.92
CA GLY A 151 -3.93 -10.89 -9.27
C GLY A 151 -5.14 -11.67 -9.74
N SER A 152 -5.28 -12.85 -9.17
CA SER A 152 -6.34 -13.81 -9.52
C SER A 152 -7.16 -14.21 -8.29
N ILE A 153 -7.52 -13.25 -7.44
CA ILE A 153 -8.37 -13.47 -6.27
C ILE A 153 -9.73 -14.07 -6.65
N ASN A 154 -10.27 -13.69 -7.81
CA ASN A 154 -11.51 -14.27 -8.34
C ASN A 154 -11.36 -15.74 -8.71
N ALA A 155 -10.15 -16.14 -9.09
CA ALA A 155 -9.76 -17.50 -9.43
C ALA A 155 -8.79 -18.07 -8.39
N ALA A 156 -9.01 -17.76 -7.11
CA ALA A 156 -8.22 -18.33 -6.03
C ALA A 156 -8.39 -19.85 -6.02
N THR A 157 -7.26 -20.56 -5.96
CA THR A 157 -7.22 -22.02 -6.06
C THR A 157 -7.26 -22.63 -4.66
N PRO A 158 -8.09 -23.66 -4.41
CA PRO A 158 -8.12 -24.36 -3.13
C PRO A 158 -6.75 -24.86 -2.70
N MET A 159 -6.44 -24.65 -1.42
CA MET A 159 -5.25 -25.18 -0.77
C MET A 159 -5.47 -26.65 -0.40
N ALA A 160 -4.39 -27.43 -0.31
CA ALA A 160 -4.47 -28.83 0.11
C ALA A 160 -4.91 -28.98 1.57
N LYS A 161 -4.62 -28.00 2.40
CA LYS A 161 -5.02 -27.90 3.81
C LYS A 161 -5.28 -26.43 4.13
N SER A 162 -6.41 -26.13 4.75
CA SER A 162 -6.68 -24.77 5.24
C SER A 162 -5.69 -24.37 6.33
N ALA A 163 -5.42 -23.07 6.45
CA ALA A 163 -4.49 -22.55 7.46
C ALA A 163 -5.13 -21.42 8.28
N ARG A 164 -5.17 -21.59 9.60
CA ARG A 164 -5.73 -20.61 10.53
C ARG A 164 -4.88 -19.33 10.62
N PHE A 165 -5.57 -18.22 10.84
CA PHE A 165 -4.96 -16.93 11.14
C PHE A 165 -5.66 -16.23 12.30
N GLU A 166 -4.98 -15.26 12.87
CA GLU A 166 -5.54 -14.35 13.87
C GLU A 166 -5.44 -12.91 13.35
N VAL A 167 -6.38 -12.05 13.76
CA VAL A 167 -6.27 -10.61 13.54
C VAL A 167 -5.28 -10.06 14.56
N ILE A 168 -4.34 -9.23 14.08
CA ILE A 168 -3.38 -8.54 14.94
C ILE A 168 -3.55 -7.02 14.83
N ASP A 169 -3.16 -6.31 15.89
CA ASP A 169 -3.29 -4.86 15.96
C ASP A 169 -2.47 -4.19 14.85
N PRO A 170 -3.10 -3.41 13.95
CA PRO A 170 -2.37 -2.63 12.94
C PRO A 170 -1.32 -1.67 13.54
N ASP A 171 -1.45 -1.26 14.80
CA ASP A 171 -0.45 -0.43 15.48
C ASP A 171 0.85 -1.19 15.78
N SER A 172 0.84 -2.52 15.75
CA SER A 172 2.07 -3.33 15.77
C SER A 172 2.85 -3.24 14.46
N TYR A 173 2.29 -2.57 13.44
CA TYR A 173 3.02 -2.26 12.21
C TYR A 173 4.09 -1.19 12.51
N PRO A 174 5.36 -1.43 12.15
CA PRO A 174 6.49 -0.55 12.46
C PRO A 174 6.27 0.92 12.06
N GLU A 175 6.84 1.83 12.86
CA GLU A 175 6.58 3.28 12.80
C GLU A 175 7.38 4.04 11.73
N ASP A 176 8.16 3.35 10.90
CA ASP A 176 9.09 3.95 9.94
C ASP A 176 8.41 4.47 8.65
N MET A 177 7.11 4.24 8.48
CA MET A 177 6.30 4.79 7.39
C MET A 177 5.38 5.90 7.88
N THR A 178 5.80 7.13 7.67
CA THR A 178 5.01 8.31 8.06
C THR A 178 4.78 9.25 6.88
N LEU A 179 3.66 9.94 6.92
CA LEU A 179 3.35 11.06 6.07
C LEU A 179 3.44 12.33 6.92
N THR A 180 4.37 13.20 6.58
CA THR A 180 4.56 14.48 7.27
C THR A 180 4.02 15.63 6.43
N PHE A 181 3.46 16.62 7.10
CA PHE A 181 2.89 17.80 6.46
C PHE A 181 3.58 19.06 6.95
N ALA A 182 4.01 19.91 6.03
CA ALA A 182 4.65 21.19 6.32
C ALA A 182 4.02 22.30 5.48
N LEU A 183 3.82 23.49 6.06
CA LEU A 183 3.44 24.65 5.28
C LEU A 183 4.67 25.26 4.63
N LEU A 184 4.58 25.59 3.35
CA LEU A 184 5.60 26.38 2.66
C LEU A 184 5.11 27.82 2.58
N GLN A 185 5.95 28.73 3.06
CA GLN A 185 5.67 30.16 3.06
C GLN A 185 5.42 30.66 1.64
N GLY A 186 4.24 31.26 1.44
CA GLY A 186 3.93 32.07 0.27
C GLY A 186 4.15 33.56 0.55
N LYS A 187 4.22 34.39 -0.50
CA LYS A 187 4.27 35.87 -0.34
C LYS A 187 3.00 36.44 0.31
N THR A 188 1.90 35.69 0.30
CA THR A 188 0.61 36.01 0.92
C THR A 188 0.00 34.72 1.45
N VAL A 189 -0.98 34.83 2.36
CA VAL A 189 -1.77 33.67 2.84
C VAL A 189 -2.32 32.85 1.67
N ALA A 190 -2.85 33.54 0.64
CA ALA A 190 -3.36 32.95 -0.59
C ALA A 190 -2.34 32.12 -1.39
N LYS A 191 -1.04 32.35 -1.17
CA LYS A 191 0.06 31.66 -1.87
C LYS A 191 0.74 30.59 -1.02
N THR A 192 0.28 30.36 0.21
CA THR A 192 0.78 29.28 1.07
C THR A 192 0.53 27.93 0.39
N LYS A 193 1.55 27.08 0.41
CA LYS A 193 1.45 25.70 -0.10
C LYS A 193 1.55 24.72 1.06
N LEU A 194 1.03 23.53 0.85
CA LEU A 194 1.18 22.40 1.76
C LEU A 194 2.10 21.38 1.10
N ARG A 195 3.18 21.02 1.76
CA ARG A 195 4.02 19.89 1.39
C ARG A 195 3.58 18.67 2.16
N ALA A 196 3.22 17.61 1.46
CA ALA A 196 3.09 16.28 2.04
C ALA A 196 4.32 15.47 1.66
N THR A 197 5.00 14.89 2.65
CA THR A 197 6.22 14.09 2.44
C THR A 197 6.00 12.70 2.99
N LEU A 198 6.10 11.70 2.11
CA LEU A 198 6.23 10.30 2.51
C LEU A 198 7.67 10.10 3.00
N VAL A 199 7.81 9.91 4.30
CA VAL A 199 9.07 9.61 4.97
C VAL A 199 9.22 8.10 5.03
N ARG A 200 10.34 7.59 4.53
CA ARG A 200 10.70 6.17 4.59
C ARG A 200 12.22 6.02 4.73
N ALA A 201 12.66 4.87 5.22
CA ALA A 201 14.08 4.58 5.38
C ALA A 201 14.84 4.74 4.04
N GLY A 202 15.83 5.63 4.03
CA GLY A 202 16.75 5.84 2.91
C GLY A 202 16.24 6.69 1.75
N LYS A 203 14.98 7.15 1.73
CA LYS A 203 14.47 8.06 0.67
C LYS A 203 13.21 8.80 1.14
N ASN A 204 13.06 10.07 0.80
CA ASN A 204 11.80 10.80 1.01
C ASN A 204 11.20 11.18 -0.35
N ASP A 205 9.91 10.94 -0.54
CA ASP A 205 9.16 11.45 -1.68
C ASP A 205 8.21 12.55 -1.19
N PHE A 206 8.06 13.65 -1.94
CA PHE A 206 7.18 14.74 -1.53
C PHE A 206 6.31 15.24 -2.69
N VAL A 207 5.17 15.79 -2.33
CA VAL A 207 4.27 16.52 -3.23
C VAL A 207 3.92 17.86 -2.61
N ASP A 208 4.01 18.92 -3.40
CA ASP A 208 3.58 20.25 -3.02
C ASP A 208 2.20 20.53 -3.61
N VAL A 209 1.22 20.76 -2.73
CA VAL A 209 -0.15 21.07 -3.11
C VAL A 209 -0.43 22.53 -2.81
N SER A 210 -0.92 23.25 -3.83
CA SER A 210 -1.37 24.63 -3.65
C SER A 210 -2.84 24.63 -3.24
N GLY A 211 -3.19 25.49 -2.27
CA GLY A 211 -4.57 25.63 -1.85
C GLY A 211 -5.43 26.43 -2.81
N LYS A 212 -6.74 26.37 -2.58
CA LYS A 212 -7.72 27.28 -3.17
C LYS A 212 -8.20 28.25 -2.10
N ALA A 213 -8.47 29.50 -2.48
CA ALA A 213 -9.07 30.47 -1.58
C ALA A 213 -10.44 29.96 -1.08
N ALA A 214 -10.69 30.06 0.22
CA ALA A 214 -11.94 29.64 0.85
C ALA A 214 -12.26 30.53 2.06
N GLY A 215 -13.28 31.39 1.92
CA GLY A 215 -13.67 32.32 2.98
C GLY A 215 -12.52 33.26 3.39
N ALA A 216 -12.27 33.38 4.70
CA ALA A 216 -11.19 34.20 5.27
C ALA A 216 -9.79 33.58 5.15
N GLY A 217 -9.63 32.47 4.42
CA GLY A 217 -8.39 31.69 4.41
C GLY A 217 -8.13 30.94 3.11
N VAL A 218 -7.24 29.95 3.21
CA VAL A 218 -6.92 29.02 2.12
C VAL A 218 -7.23 27.60 2.57
N LEU A 219 -7.96 26.87 1.73
CA LEU A 219 -8.20 25.45 1.88
C LEU A 219 -7.21 24.67 1.01
N ILE A 220 -6.38 23.85 1.64
CA ILE A 220 -5.43 23.00 0.91
C ILE A 220 -5.88 21.54 1.02
N PRO A 221 -6.53 20.97 -0.01
CA PRO A 221 -6.92 19.57 0.00
C PRO A 221 -5.70 18.70 -0.26
N VAL A 222 -5.41 17.76 0.63
CA VAL A 222 -4.35 16.78 0.43
C VAL A 222 -4.79 15.46 1.05
N LEU A 223 -4.79 14.41 0.23
CA LEU A 223 -5.19 13.07 0.64
C LEU A 223 -6.45 13.10 1.51
N GLY A 224 -7.56 13.65 1.01
CA GLY A 224 -8.85 13.71 1.71
C GLY A 224 -8.87 14.41 3.08
N MET A 225 -7.80 15.08 3.46
CA MET A 225 -7.75 16.10 4.51
C MET A 225 -7.81 17.48 3.86
N ALA A 226 -8.28 18.47 4.61
CA ALA A 226 -8.17 19.85 4.22
C ALA A 226 -7.57 20.68 5.36
N VAL A 227 -6.56 21.48 5.03
CA VAL A 227 -5.93 22.42 5.97
C VAL A 227 -6.45 23.82 5.66
N GLY A 228 -7.15 24.43 6.61
CA GLY A 228 -7.58 25.81 6.56
C GLY A 228 -6.51 26.72 7.16
N VAL A 229 -5.93 27.61 6.37
CA VAL A 229 -5.00 28.65 6.85
C VAL A 229 -5.82 29.89 7.19
N GLN A 230 -5.91 30.25 8.47
CA GLN A 230 -6.77 31.33 8.96
C GLN A 230 -6.05 32.69 8.96
N SER A 231 -4.77 32.69 9.36
CA SER A 231 -3.90 33.87 9.34
C SER A 231 -2.44 33.42 9.16
N ALA A 232 -1.57 34.33 8.73
CA ALA A 232 -0.13 34.06 8.64
C ALA A 232 0.70 35.30 8.98
N THR A 233 1.86 35.04 9.57
CA THR A 233 2.97 35.99 9.74
C THR A 233 4.09 35.63 8.77
N ASP A 234 5.27 36.25 8.92
CA ASP A 234 6.46 35.85 8.17
C ASP A 234 7.06 34.52 8.65
N GLN A 235 6.66 34.02 9.82
CA GLN A 235 7.29 32.85 10.45
C GLN A 235 6.34 31.67 10.66
N SER A 236 5.04 31.94 10.82
CA SER A 236 4.04 30.93 11.18
C SER A 236 2.69 31.20 10.53
N ALA A 237 1.81 30.21 10.59
CA ALA A 237 0.40 30.37 10.25
C ALA A 237 -0.50 29.71 11.29
N GLU A 238 -1.65 30.32 11.56
CA GLU A 238 -2.72 29.68 12.31
C GLU A 238 -3.49 28.75 11.38
N ILE A 239 -3.56 27.47 11.74
CA ILE A 239 -4.25 26.46 10.96
C ILE A 239 -5.39 25.81 11.71
N ALA A 240 -6.39 25.36 10.95
CA ALA A 240 -7.39 24.38 11.38
C ALA A 240 -7.32 23.18 10.44
N ILE A 241 -7.32 21.97 11.01
CA ILE A 241 -7.27 20.73 10.25
C ILE A 241 -8.66 20.12 10.21
N MET A 242 -9.20 19.96 9.00
CA MET A 242 -10.48 19.28 8.77
C MET A 242 -10.19 17.92 8.15
N ARG A 243 -10.58 16.84 8.82
CA ARG A 243 -10.42 15.48 8.30
C ARG A 243 -11.61 14.60 8.63
N PRO A 244 -11.91 13.60 7.78
CA PRO A 244 -12.71 12.46 8.21
C PRO A 244 -12.00 11.70 9.33
N GLN A 245 -12.79 11.01 10.17
CA GLN A 245 -12.25 10.22 11.29
C GLN A 245 -11.25 9.16 10.81
N ARG A 246 -11.53 8.52 9.67
CA ARG A 246 -10.65 7.56 9.02
C ARG A 246 -10.34 8.03 7.61
N LEU A 247 -9.06 8.06 7.29
CA LEU A 247 -8.59 8.37 5.94
C LEU A 247 -7.89 7.15 5.39
N TYR A 248 -8.29 6.76 4.19
CA TYR A 248 -7.72 5.62 3.49
C TYR A 248 -6.89 6.08 2.31
N ILE A 249 -5.72 5.49 2.15
CA ILE A 249 -4.92 5.65 0.95
C ILE A 249 -4.86 4.29 0.24
N ILE A 250 -5.08 4.33 -1.07
CA ILE A 250 -4.81 3.19 -1.93
C ILE A 250 -3.50 3.40 -2.66
N SER A 251 -2.77 2.31 -2.87
CA SER A 251 -1.57 2.33 -3.70
C SER A 251 -1.93 2.53 -5.17
N MET A 252 -1.33 3.51 -5.83
CA MET A 252 -1.33 3.66 -7.29
C MET A 252 0.11 3.88 -7.80
N ASP A 253 0.39 3.44 -9.03
CA ASP A 253 1.74 3.22 -9.61
C ASP A 253 2.59 4.46 -9.90
N ASN A 254 2.23 5.61 -9.33
CA ASN A 254 2.91 6.88 -9.53
C ASN A 254 3.09 7.67 -8.23
N GLY A 255 3.00 7.01 -7.06
CA GLY A 255 3.06 7.70 -5.77
C GLY A 255 1.86 8.63 -5.54
N THR A 256 0.84 8.55 -6.42
CA THR A 256 -0.37 9.35 -6.29
C THR A 256 -1.34 8.59 -5.41
N PHE A 257 -1.48 9.03 -4.16
CA PHE A 257 -2.44 8.47 -3.24
C PHE A 257 -3.83 8.98 -3.60
N ALA A 258 -4.77 8.07 -3.89
CA ALA A 258 -6.19 8.41 -3.96
C ALA A 258 -6.84 8.10 -2.61
N VAL A 259 -7.85 8.91 -2.25
CA VAL A 259 -8.70 8.71 -1.07
C VAL A 259 -10.12 8.35 -1.52
N PRO A 260 -10.35 7.12 -1.98
CA PRO A 260 -11.71 6.64 -2.17
C PRO A 260 -12.35 6.36 -0.80
N GLY A 261 -13.69 6.35 -0.76
CA GLY A 261 -14.38 5.62 0.31
C GLY A 261 -13.96 4.14 0.28
N LEU A 262 -13.89 3.49 1.43
CA LEU A 262 -13.67 2.04 1.46
C LEU A 262 -14.82 1.33 0.73
N PRO A 263 -14.53 0.37 -0.16
CA PRO A 263 -15.56 -0.52 -0.67
C PRO A 263 -16.29 -1.21 0.49
N ALA A 264 -17.60 -1.44 0.34
CA ALA A 264 -18.43 -2.03 1.40
C ALA A 264 -17.87 -3.36 1.92
N ALA A 265 -17.35 -4.20 1.01
CA ALA A 265 -16.72 -5.47 1.37
C ALA A 265 -15.47 -5.29 2.24
N VAL A 266 -14.63 -4.29 1.96
CA VAL A 266 -13.49 -3.96 2.82
C VAL A 266 -13.96 -3.40 4.16
N ALA A 267 -14.98 -2.53 4.14
CA ALA A 267 -15.55 -1.97 5.37
C ALA A 267 -16.15 -3.04 6.29
N GLN A 268 -16.76 -4.09 5.72
CA GLN A 268 -17.28 -5.24 6.48
C GLN A 268 -16.15 -6.01 7.19
N GLN A 269 -14.98 -6.12 6.57
CA GLN A 269 -13.82 -6.77 7.17
C GLN A 269 -13.23 -6.01 8.36
N LEU A 270 -13.60 -4.74 8.56
CA LEU A 270 -13.12 -3.88 9.64
C LEU A 270 -14.08 -3.79 10.83
N ARG A 271 -15.21 -4.51 10.79
CA ARG A 271 -16.15 -4.62 11.91
C ARG A 271 -15.76 -5.80 12.79
#